data_AF-A0A0U1LKV0-F1
#
_entry.id   AF-A0A0U1LKV0-F1
#
_cell.length_a   1.000
_cell.length_b   1.000
_cell.length_c   1.000
_cell.angle_alpha   90.00
_cell.angle_beta   90.00
_cell.angle_gamma   90.00
#
_symmetry.space_group_name_H-M   'P 1'
#
loop_
_entity.id
_entity.type
_entity.pdbx_description
1 polymer ?
#
loop_
_entity_poly.entity_id
_entity_poly.type
_entity_poly.pdbx_seq_one_letter_code
_entity_poly.pdbx_strand_id
1 'polypeptide(L)'
;MSTREEREGDDSYEATNDEAPIPSSPVDDSYTTGPGEPMPVQKDGTEYEDPMQPPESNSDEQLANDEREAIDQSNVLPGDRLRHARARGPYNEGANEDELPAAVREGNTGRSATLRAVE
;
A
#
# COMPACT_ATOMS: atom_id res chain seq x y z
N MET A 1 58.36 25.09 7.30
CA MET A 1 58.12 24.81 5.87
C MET A 1 58.95 23.60 5.54
N SER A 2 58.33 22.47 5.20
CA SER A 2 59.03 21.24 4.81
C SER A 2 59.73 21.44 3.46
N THR A 3 60.93 20.87 3.34
CA THR A 3 61.69 20.83 2.10
C THR A 3 61.05 19.86 1.10
N ARG A 4 61.48 19.92 -0.15
CA ARG A 4 60.97 19.02 -1.21
C ARG A 4 61.31 17.55 -0.91
N GLU A 5 62.53 17.32 -0.44
CA GLU A 5 63.04 15.99 -0.10
C GLU A 5 62.27 15.35 1.05
N GLU A 6 61.93 16.13 2.08
CA GLU A 6 61.11 15.66 3.19
C GLU A 6 59.70 15.29 2.73
N ARG A 7 59.11 16.05 1.80
CA ARG A 7 57.77 15.78 1.27
C ARG A 7 57.75 14.49 0.43
N GLU A 8 58.74 14.32 -0.44
CA GLU A 8 58.87 13.10 -1.25
C GLU A 8 59.15 11.86 -0.36
N GLY A 9 59.86 12.05 0.76
CA GLY A 9 60.07 11.04 1.80
C GLY A 9 58.79 10.64 2.51
N ASP A 10 58.02 11.61 3.01
CA ASP A 10 56.72 11.38 3.66
C ASP A 10 55.74 10.69 2.70
N ASP A 11 55.61 11.18 1.46
CA ASP A 11 54.75 10.59 0.43
C ASP A 11 55.10 9.10 0.17
N SER A 12 56.40 8.75 0.18
CA SER A 12 56.85 7.37 -0.01
C SER A 12 56.59 6.46 1.19
N TYR A 13 56.67 7.02 2.40
CA TYR A 13 56.40 6.31 3.64
C TYR A 13 54.91 6.01 3.77
N GLU A 14 54.06 7.02 3.53
CA GLU A 14 52.59 6.88 3.51
C GLU A 14 52.16 5.84 2.46
N ALA A 15 52.68 5.92 1.22
CA ALA A 15 52.32 4.97 0.16
C ALA A 15 52.61 3.48 0.49
N THR A 16 53.50 3.20 1.44
CA THR A 16 53.92 1.84 1.80
C THR A 16 53.47 1.39 3.19
N ASN A 17 53.16 2.33 4.08
CA ASN A 17 52.81 2.05 5.48
C ASN A 17 51.39 2.45 5.84
N ASP A 18 50.73 3.32 5.06
CA ASP A 18 49.33 3.62 5.29
C ASP A 18 48.50 2.38 4.95
N GLU A 19 47.64 2.04 5.89
CA GLU A 19 46.66 0.99 5.72
C GLU A 19 45.80 1.37 4.51
N ALA A 20 45.80 0.52 3.48
CA ALA A 20 45.00 0.75 2.28
C ALA A 20 43.58 1.15 2.72
N PRO A 21 42.97 2.18 2.11
CA PRO A 21 41.64 2.62 2.50
C PRO A 21 40.73 1.39 2.52
N ILE A 22 40.25 1.06 3.72
CA ILE A 22 39.40 -0.11 3.92
C ILE A 22 38.25 0.05 2.94
N PRO A 23 38.03 -0.89 2.01
CA PRO A 23 36.90 -0.80 1.11
C PRO A 23 35.65 -0.67 1.98
N SER A 24 34.84 0.36 1.70
CA SER A 24 33.68 0.73 2.49
C SER A 24 32.70 -0.45 2.55
N SER A 25 32.78 -1.25 3.61
CA SER A 25 31.99 -2.45 3.88
C SER A 25 32.00 -3.52 2.76
N PRO A 26 32.41 -4.78 3.01
CA PRO A 26 31.99 -5.85 2.12
C PRO A 26 30.45 -5.91 2.12
N VAL A 27 29.84 -6.01 0.93
CA VAL A 27 28.40 -6.33 0.81
C VAL A 27 28.22 -7.75 1.34
N ASP A 28 27.49 -7.90 2.45
CA ASP A 28 27.25 -9.19 3.11
C ASP A 28 25.76 -9.53 3.10
N ASP A 29 25.34 -10.37 2.16
CA ASP A 29 23.96 -10.84 2.03
C ASP A 29 23.69 -12.16 2.78
N SER A 30 24.60 -12.60 3.65
CA SER A 30 24.49 -13.91 4.33
C SER A 30 23.20 -14.05 5.16
N TYR A 31 22.62 -12.94 5.61
CA TYR A 31 21.35 -12.87 6.31
C TYR A 31 20.13 -13.23 5.44
N THR A 32 20.27 -13.25 4.10
CA THR A 32 19.19 -13.66 3.19
C THR A 32 19.01 -15.17 3.07
N THR A 33 19.95 -15.94 3.62
CA THR A 33 19.92 -17.42 3.59
C THR A 33 19.87 -17.98 5.00
N GLY A 34 18.81 -18.73 5.32
CA GLY A 34 18.70 -19.52 6.54
C GLY A 34 19.23 -20.95 6.36
N PRO A 35 19.23 -21.77 7.43
CA PRO A 35 19.57 -23.19 7.34
C PRO A 35 18.48 -23.95 6.55
N GLY A 36 18.64 -23.98 5.23
CA GLY A 36 17.85 -24.78 4.30
C GLY A 36 16.91 -24.01 3.38
N GLU A 37 16.59 -22.73 3.66
CA GLU A 37 15.62 -21.95 2.87
C GLU A 37 16.02 -20.46 2.77
N PRO A 38 15.71 -19.79 1.64
CA PRO A 38 15.87 -18.35 1.50
C PRO A 38 14.88 -17.60 2.41
N MET A 39 15.38 -16.61 3.15
CA MET A 39 14.58 -15.75 4.03
C MET A 39 13.93 -14.63 3.21
N PRO A 40 12.69 -14.19 3.53
CA PRO A 40 11.96 -13.16 2.79
C PRO A 40 12.45 -11.74 3.14
N VAL A 41 13.75 -11.51 3.04
CA VAL A 41 14.42 -10.23 3.31
C VAL A 41 15.19 -9.81 2.07
N GLN A 42 15.26 -8.49 1.83
CA GLN A 42 15.95 -7.93 0.67
C GLN A 42 17.46 -7.87 0.94
N LYS A 43 18.26 -8.09 -0.11
CA LYS A 43 19.72 -7.96 -0.08
C LYS A 43 20.16 -6.51 -0.05
N ASP A 44 21.36 -6.25 0.43
CA ASP A 44 21.93 -4.91 0.45
C ASP A 44 22.12 -4.42 -0.98
N GLY A 45 21.70 -3.18 -1.25
CA GLY A 45 21.80 -2.58 -2.58
C GLY A 45 20.83 -3.16 -3.62
N THR A 46 19.88 -4.01 -3.23
CA THR A 46 18.75 -4.35 -4.12
C THR A 46 17.94 -3.10 -4.40
N GLU A 47 17.67 -2.84 -5.68
CA GLU A 47 16.73 -1.80 -6.07
C GLU A 47 15.35 -2.10 -5.47
N TYR A 48 14.80 -1.14 -4.73
CA TYR A 48 13.46 -1.20 -4.19
C TYR A 48 12.58 -0.21 -4.93
N GLU A 49 11.32 -0.60 -5.16
CA GLU A 49 10.30 0.30 -5.67
C GLU A 49 9.94 1.32 -4.59
N ASP A 50 10.50 2.52 -4.67
CA ASP A 50 10.13 3.61 -3.77
C ASP A 50 8.65 3.97 -4.01
N PRO A 51 7.75 3.86 -3.03
CA PRO A 51 6.37 4.33 -3.19
C PRO A 51 6.30 5.85 -3.38
N MET A 52 7.35 6.58 -3.01
CA MET A 52 7.47 8.02 -3.22
C MET A 52 8.15 8.29 -4.55
N GLN A 53 7.39 8.80 -5.50
CA GLN A 53 7.83 9.15 -6.84
C GLN A 53 7.69 10.67 -7.04
N PRO A 54 8.69 11.49 -6.69
CA PRO A 54 8.69 12.91 -7.03
C PRO A 54 8.69 13.08 -8.57
N PRO A 55 7.87 13.98 -9.15
CA PRO A 55 7.07 15.01 -8.50
C PRO A 55 5.62 14.59 -8.15
N GLU A 56 5.18 13.39 -8.53
CA GLU A 56 3.78 12.95 -8.42
C GLU A 56 3.33 12.72 -6.97
N SER A 57 4.24 12.27 -6.10
CA SER A 57 4.01 12.08 -4.66
C SER A 57 4.11 13.38 -3.85
N ASN A 58 3.62 14.50 -4.41
CA ASN A 58 3.60 15.80 -3.75
C ASN A 58 2.31 16.00 -2.94
N SER A 59 2.36 15.71 -1.65
CA SER A 59 1.21 15.86 -0.74
C SER A 59 0.70 17.30 -0.64
N ASP A 60 1.57 18.29 -0.79
CA ASP A 60 1.18 19.71 -0.70
C ASP A 60 0.31 20.11 -1.89
N GLU A 61 0.66 19.63 -3.09
CA GLU A 61 -0.13 19.87 -4.30
C GLU A 61 -1.46 19.09 -4.28
N GLN A 62 -1.43 17.84 -3.79
CA GLN A 62 -2.65 17.04 -3.61
C GLN A 62 -3.63 17.74 -2.65
N LEU A 63 -3.16 18.19 -1.48
CA LEU A 63 -3.99 18.91 -0.52
C LEU A 63 -4.55 20.21 -1.12
N ALA A 64 -3.74 20.98 -1.85
CA ALA A 64 -4.21 22.19 -2.51
C ALA A 64 -5.28 21.92 -3.58
N ASN A 65 -5.23 20.78 -4.27
CA ASN A 65 -6.27 20.36 -5.20
C ASN A 65 -7.55 20.00 -4.46
N ASP A 66 -7.44 19.19 -3.40
CA ASP A 66 -8.56 18.77 -2.57
C ASP A 66 -9.27 19.96 -1.92
N GLU A 67 -8.52 20.93 -1.41
CA GLU A 67 -9.07 22.16 -0.83
C GLU A 67 -9.85 22.98 -1.85
N ARG A 68 -9.36 23.06 -3.09
CA ARG A 68 -10.07 23.73 -4.19
C ARG A 68 -11.36 23.00 -4.56
N GLU A 69 -11.32 21.68 -4.62
CA GLU A 69 -12.50 20.86 -4.92
C GLU A 69 -13.55 20.95 -3.81
N ALA A 70 -13.11 20.91 -2.54
CA ALA A 70 -13.99 20.97 -1.39
C ALA A 70 -14.75 22.31 -1.26
N ILE A 71 -14.11 23.41 -1.68
CA ILE A 71 -14.72 24.75 -1.66
C ILE A 71 -15.60 24.98 -2.89
N ASP A 72 -15.46 24.18 -3.95
CA ASP A 72 -16.26 24.31 -5.17
C ASP A 72 -17.73 23.99 -4.91
N GLN A 73 -18.54 25.05 -4.86
CA GLN A 73 -19.99 24.95 -4.63
C GLN A 73 -20.72 24.23 -5.76
N SER A 74 -20.13 24.07 -6.94
CA SER A 74 -20.73 23.31 -8.04
C SER A 74 -20.72 21.79 -7.79
N ASN A 75 -19.79 21.30 -6.97
CA ASN A 75 -19.75 19.90 -6.50
C ASN A 75 -20.73 19.64 -5.35
N VAL A 76 -21.25 20.70 -4.72
CA VAL A 76 -22.27 20.59 -3.68
C VAL A 76 -23.64 20.42 -4.35
N LEU A 77 -24.33 19.34 -4.01
CA LEU A 77 -25.68 19.09 -4.51
C LEU A 77 -26.60 20.28 -4.15
N PRO A 78 -27.14 21.02 -5.15
CA PRO A 78 -27.89 22.23 -4.89
C PRO A 78 -29.30 21.92 -4.36
N GLY A 79 -29.77 22.76 -3.43
CA GLY A 79 -31.17 22.82 -3.00
C GLY A 79 -31.60 21.87 -1.86
N ASP A 80 -32.90 21.90 -1.55
CA ASP A 80 -33.54 21.07 -0.52
C ASP A 80 -33.92 19.70 -1.08
N ARG A 81 -32.93 18.80 -1.20
CA ARG A 81 -33.07 17.44 -1.79
C ARG A 81 -34.38 16.74 -1.42
N LEU A 82 -34.51 16.44 -0.13
CA LEU A 82 -35.67 15.75 0.46
C LEU A 82 -36.34 16.60 1.55
N ARG A 83 -35.78 17.77 1.85
CA ARG A 83 -36.40 18.68 2.81
C ARG A 83 -37.74 19.10 2.21
N HIS A 84 -38.82 18.87 2.96
CA HIS A 84 -40.22 19.11 2.55
C HIS A 84 -40.78 18.19 1.46
N ALA A 85 -40.01 17.23 0.94
CA ALA A 85 -40.53 16.24 0.03
C ALA A 85 -41.45 15.26 0.79
N ARG A 86 -42.69 15.11 0.34
CA ARG A 86 -43.60 14.08 0.90
C ARG A 86 -43.08 12.70 0.52
N ALA A 87 -43.17 11.75 1.45
CA ALA A 87 -42.84 10.35 1.20
C ALA A 87 -43.64 9.84 -0.02
N ARG A 88 -42.96 9.11 -0.92
CA ARG A 88 -43.60 8.51 -2.09
C ARG A 88 -44.32 7.24 -1.66
N GLY A 89 -45.57 7.41 -1.25
CA GLY A 89 -46.44 6.30 -0.83
C GLY A 89 -46.24 5.85 0.62
N PRO A 90 -47.11 4.96 1.11
CA PRO A 90 -46.94 4.33 2.41
C PRO A 90 -45.72 3.38 2.40
N TYR A 91 -45.20 3.08 3.59
CA TYR A 91 -44.21 2.02 3.77
C TYR A 91 -44.79 0.70 3.25
N ASN A 92 -44.03 0.00 2.40
CA ASN A 92 -44.39 -1.31 1.87
C ASN A 92 -43.38 -2.32 2.42
N GLU A 93 -43.85 -3.18 3.31
CA GLU A 93 -43.03 -4.19 4.01
C GLU A 93 -42.68 -5.37 3.10
N GLY A 94 -43.22 -5.40 1.88
CA GLY A 94 -43.19 -6.55 1.00
C GLY A 94 -44.39 -7.48 1.22
N ALA A 95 -44.32 -8.67 0.62
CA ALA A 95 -45.32 -9.72 0.79
C ALA A 95 -45.20 -10.36 2.18
N ASN A 96 -46.33 -10.75 2.76
CA ASN A 96 -46.34 -11.50 4.03
C ASN A 96 -45.75 -12.91 3.85
N GLU A 97 -45.36 -13.57 4.94
CA GLU A 97 -44.85 -14.96 4.93
C GLU A 97 -45.80 -15.94 4.21
N ASP A 98 -47.11 -15.75 4.35
CA ASP A 98 -48.13 -16.58 3.70
C ASP A 98 -48.27 -16.35 2.19
N GLU A 99 -47.81 -15.18 1.71
CA GLU A 99 -47.83 -14.75 0.32
C GLU A 99 -46.52 -15.10 -0.41
N LEU A 100 -45.53 -15.61 0.31
CA LEU A 100 -44.30 -16.12 -0.29
C LEU A 100 -44.59 -17.38 -1.13
N PRO A 101 -43.87 -17.58 -2.25
CA PRO A 101 -43.97 -18.83 -3.01
C PRO A 101 -43.73 -20.04 -2.11
N ALA A 102 -44.51 -21.11 -2.28
CA ALA A 102 -44.48 -22.29 -1.41
C ALA A 102 -43.05 -22.86 -1.23
N ALA A 103 -42.24 -22.86 -2.30
CA ALA A 103 -40.86 -23.33 -2.24
C ALA A 103 -39.96 -22.49 -1.32
N VAL A 104 -40.23 -21.19 -1.17
CA VAL A 104 -39.51 -20.30 -0.26
C VAL A 104 -40.06 -20.44 1.16
N ARG A 105 -41.39 -20.41 1.31
CA ARG A 105 -42.08 -20.56 2.61
C ARG A 105 -41.77 -21.89 3.30
N GLU A 106 -41.65 -22.96 2.53
CA GLU A 106 -41.30 -24.31 3.04
C GLU A 106 -39.78 -24.53 3.19
N GLY A 107 -38.97 -23.51 2.85
CA GLY A 107 -37.51 -23.58 2.94
C GLY A 107 -36.89 -24.61 2.00
N ASN A 108 -37.52 -24.85 0.85
CA ASN A 108 -37.04 -25.75 -0.21
C ASN A 108 -36.07 -25.04 -1.16
N THR A 109 -36.05 -23.70 -1.16
CA THR A 109 -35.06 -22.88 -1.85
C THR A 109 -33.92 -22.49 -0.90
N GLY A 110 -32.66 -22.67 -1.31
CA GLY A 110 -31.49 -22.21 -0.55
C GLY A 110 -30.82 -23.24 0.38
N ARG A 111 -31.23 -24.52 0.35
CA ARG A 111 -30.51 -25.58 1.06
C ARG A 111 -29.26 -25.99 0.25
N SER A 112 -28.10 -26.08 0.91
CA SER A 112 -26.95 -26.82 0.40
C SER A 112 -27.39 -28.27 0.13
N ALA A 113 -27.07 -28.80 -1.05
CA ALA A 113 -27.50 -30.12 -1.49
C ALA A 113 -26.97 -31.23 -0.56
N THR A 114 -27.73 -31.61 0.46
CA THR A 114 -27.46 -32.78 1.32
C THR A 114 -28.68 -33.71 1.42
N LEU A 115 -29.58 -33.68 0.43
CA LEU A 115 -30.58 -34.74 0.30
C LEU A 115 -29.85 -36.02 -0.12
N ARG A 116 -29.69 -36.94 0.83
CA ARG A 116 -29.26 -38.32 0.57
C ARG A 116 -30.33 -38.95 -0.34
N ALA A 117 -29.93 -39.37 -1.54
CA ALA A 117 -30.77 -40.16 -2.41
C ALA A 117 -31.24 -41.39 -1.62
N VAL A 118 -32.56 -41.50 -1.44
CA VAL A 118 -33.19 -42.73 -0.96
C VAL A 118 -33.40 -43.59 -2.21
N GLU A 119 -32.87 -44.81 -2.12
CA GLU A 119 -32.97 -45.89 -3.11
C GLU A 119 -34.41 -46.33 -3.37
#